data_AF-A0A7Z9HG69-F1
#
_entry.id   AF-A0A7Z9HG69-F1
#
_cell.length_a   1.000
_cell.length_b   1.000
_cell.length_c   1.000
_cell.angle_alpha   90.00
_cell.angle_beta   90.00
_cell.angle_gamma   90.00
#
_symmetry.space_group_name_H-M   'P 1'
#
loop_
_entity.id
_entity.type
_entity.pdbx_description
1 polymer ?
#
loop_
_entity_poly.entity_id
_entity_poly.type
_entity_poly.pdbx_seq_one_letter_code
_entity_poly.pdbx_strand_id
1 'polypeptide(L)'
;QGCLNPIQVIIEDGSLLAPSENAAVVGGNVLTSQRITDVILKAFRACAASQGCMNNFTFGNENFGYYETIGGGAGAGPEWHGQSGVHTHMTNTRITDPEILERRYPVMLREFSIRKNSGGSGKFKGGDGLVREVEFLEPLNAAILSERRVHRPYGLNGGDSGKSGRNLFFRKDGTTLFLGGKNEIRAESGDRIRIETPGGGGYGKVGT
;
A
#
# COMPACT_ATOMS: atom_id res chain seq x y z
N GLN A 1 11.05 -3.20 -27.82
CA GLN A 1 10.49 -4.39 -27.13
C GLN A 1 11.56 -5.47 -26.84
N GLY A 2 12.85 -5.12 -26.67
CA GLY A 2 13.95 -6.11 -26.65
C GLY A 2 13.84 -7.23 -25.60
N CYS A 3 13.66 -6.88 -24.32
CA CYS A 3 13.54 -7.88 -23.24
C CYS A 3 12.20 -8.63 -23.22
N LEU A 4 11.20 -8.16 -23.97
CA LEU A 4 9.88 -8.80 -24.07
C LEU A 4 9.77 -9.73 -25.27
N ASN A 5 10.65 -9.59 -26.28
CA ASN A 5 10.65 -10.45 -27.47
C ASN A 5 10.66 -11.97 -27.17
N PRO A 6 11.40 -12.50 -26.17
CA PRO A 6 11.38 -13.93 -25.88
C PRO A 6 10.21 -14.35 -24.98
N ILE A 7 9.33 -13.43 -24.57
CA ILE A 7 8.26 -13.69 -23.62
C ILE A 7 6.94 -13.80 -24.37
N GLN A 8 6.33 -14.98 -24.34
CA GLN A 8 4.95 -15.16 -24.77
C GLN A 8 4.00 -14.84 -23.62
N VAL A 9 3.15 -13.82 -23.79
CA VAL A 9 2.12 -13.45 -22.82
C VAL A 9 0.79 -14.02 -23.29
N ILE A 10 0.24 -14.97 -22.53
CA ILE A 10 -1.06 -15.60 -22.80
C ILE A 10 -2.04 -15.09 -21.75
N ILE A 11 -3.07 -14.37 -22.20
CA ILE A 11 -4.14 -13.84 -21.36
C ILE A 11 -5.47 -14.32 -21.94
N GLU A 12 -6.32 -14.87 -21.09
CA GLU A 12 -7.65 -15.33 -21.46
C GLU A 12 -8.63 -14.14 -21.49
N ASP A 13 -9.43 -14.05 -22.56
CA ASP A 13 -10.47 -13.03 -22.71
C ASP A 13 -11.54 -13.17 -21.62
N GLY A 14 -12.00 -12.05 -21.08
CA GLY A 14 -12.95 -12.03 -19.97
C GLY A 14 -12.33 -12.34 -18.60
N SER A 15 -11.02 -12.61 -18.53
CA SER A 15 -10.30 -12.78 -17.27
C SER A 15 -10.11 -11.45 -16.54
N LEU A 16 -9.63 -11.51 -15.30
CA LEU A 16 -9.25 -10.32 -14.53
C LEU A 16 -8.21 -9.42 -15.25
N LEU A 17 -7.41 -10.01 -16.15
CA LEU A 17 -6.35 -9.31 -16.88
C LEU A 17 -6.77 -8.84 -18.28
N ALA A 18 -7.88 -9.37 -18.81
CA ALA A 18 -8.53 -8.91 -20.04
C ALA A 18 -10.05 -8.78 -19.81
N PRO A 19 -10.47 -7.83 -18.95
CA PRO A 19 -11.88 -7.67 -18.61
C PRO A 19 -12.66 -7.08 -19.81
N SER A 20 -13.98 -7.22 -19.78
CA SER A 20 -14.84 -6.60 -20.80
C SER A 20 -14.87 -5.07 -20.68
N GLU A 21 -15.30 -4.39 -21.76
CA GLU A 21 -15.40 -2.93 -21.79
C GLU A 21 -16.36 -2.35 -20.73
N ASN A 22 -17.31 -3.16 -20.25
CA ASN A 22 -18.29 -2.76 -19.25
C ASN A 22 -17.83 -3.02 -17.80
N ALA A 23 -16.66 -3.65 -17.61
CA ALA A 23 -16.17 -3.99 -16.29
C ALA A 23 -15.55 -2.77 -15.58
N ALA A 24 -15.77 -2.66 -14.27
CA ALA A 24 -15.12 -1.63 -13.46
C ALA A 24 -13.64 -1.98 -13.22
N VAL A 25 -12.72 -1.16 -13.74
CA VAL A 25 -11.26 -1.42 -13.74
C VAL A 25 -10.43 -0.44 -12.91
N VAL A 26 -11.06 0.46 -12.14
CA VAL A 26 -10.37 1.57 -11.44
C VAL A 26 -9.18 1.12 -10.56
N GLY A 27 -9.26 -0.07 -9.97
CA GLY A 27 -8.20 -0.66 -9.13
C GLY A 27 -7.13 -1.47 -9.87
N GLY A 28 -7.23 -1.62 -11.19
CA GLY A 28 -6.39 -2.53 -11.98
C GLY A 28 -4.91 -2.17 -11.90
N ASN A 29 -4.55 -0.95 -12.32
CA ASN A 29 -3.14 -0.52 -12.37
C ASN A 29 -2.50 -0.45 -10.98
N VAL A 30 -3.30 -0.15 -9.96
CA VAL A 30 -2.80 0.15 -8.63
C VAL A 30 -2.72 -1.09 -7.74
N LEU A 31 -3.74 -1.96 -7.76
CA LEU A 31 -3.79 -3.13 -6.89
C LEU A 31 -3.52 -4.42 -7.66
N THR A 32 -4.22 -4.64 -8.78
CA THR A 32 -4.08 -5.88 -9.56
C THR A 32 -2.66 -6.04 -10.09
N SER A 33 -2.06 -4.99 -10.67
CA SER A 33 -0.69 -5.06 -11.19
C SER A 33 0.34 -5.40 -10.09
N GLN A 34 0.18 -4.86 -8.88
CA GLN A 34 1.03 -5.23 -7.74
C GLN A 34 0.90 -6.72 -7.38
N ARG A 35 -0.30 -7.30 -7.49
CA ARG A 35 -0.52 -8.75 -7.28
C ARG A 35 0.11 -9.59 -8.37
N ILE A 36 0.01 -9.19 -9.63
CA ILE A 36 0.66 -9.89 -10.73
C ILE A 36 2.18 -9.90 -10.51
N THR A 37 2.77 -8.75 -10.15
CA THR A 37 4.21 -8.69 -9.85
C THR A 37 4.59 -9.62 -8.70
N ASP A 38 3.81 -9.62 -7.60
CA ASP A 38 4.07 -10.53 -6.48
C ASP A 38 4.03 -12.01 -6.89
N VAL A 39 3.11 -12.40 -7.78
CA VAL A 39 2.98 -13.77 -8.27
C VAL A 39 4.20 -14.15 -9.12
N ILE A 40 4.60 -13.28 -10.04
CA ILE A 40 5.78 -13.49 -10.90
C ILE A 40 7.04 -13.64 -10.03
N LEU A 41 7.29 -12.70 -9.12
CA LEU A 41 8.47 -12.74 -8.24
C LEU A 41 8.48 -13.97 -7.33
N LYS A 42 7.30 -14.40 -6.85
CA LYS A 42 7.17 -15.64 -6.08
C LYS A 42 7.49 -16.88 -6.90
N ALA A 43 6.98 -16.96 -8.13
CA ALA A 43 7.19 -18.11 -9.02
C ALA A 43 8.68 -18.32 -9.30
N PHE A 44 9.43 -17.24 -9.53
CA PHE A 44 10.88 -17.29 -9.71
C PHE A 44 11.67 -17.33 -8.39
N ARG A 45 11.00 -17.26 -7.24
CA ARG A 45 11.64 -17.16 -5.90
C ARG A 45 12.68 -16.04 -5.83
N ALA A 46 12.42 -14.93 -6.52
CA ALA A 46 13.37 -13.83 -6.69
C ALA A 46 13.57 -13.03 -5.39
N CYS A 47 12.47 -12.74 -4.67
CA CYS A 47 12.48 -12.05 -3.39
C CYS A 47 11.19 -12.32 -2.60
N ALA A 48 11.18 -11.96 -1.32
CA ALA A 48 9.98 -11.93 -0.50
C ALA A 48 9.01 -10.82 -0.96
N ALA A 49 7.75 -10.90 -0.55
CA ALA A 49 6.75 -9.91 -0.96
C ALA A 49 7.08 -8.52 -0.38
N SER A 50 6.99 -7.49 -1.21
CA SER A 50 6.86 -6.12 -0.72
C SER A 50 5.44 -5.89 -0.17
N GLN A 51 5.15 -4.67 0.28
CA GLN A 51 3.80 -4.25 0.67
C GLN A 51 2.75 -4.55 -0.43
N GLY A 52 3.18 -4.62 -1.70
CA GLY A 52 2.38 -4.96 -2.87
C GLY A 52 1.03 -4.23 -2.92
N CYS A 53 1.04 -2.96 -2.53
CA CYS A 53 -0.12 -2.09 -2.52
C CYS A 53 0.39 -0.67 -2.68
N MET A 54 -0.39 0.17 -3.36
CA MET A 54 -0.07 1.59 -3.46
C MET A 54 -0.68 2.41 -2.32
N ASN A 55 -1.60 1.83 -1.53
CA ASN A 55 -2.35 2.51 -0.47
C ASN A 55 -2.97 3.83 -0.98
N ASN A 56 -3.83 3.73 -1.99
CA ASN A 56 -4.41 4.89 -2.64
C ASN A 56 -5.36 5.57 -1.67
N PHE A 57 -5.01 6.77 -1.26
CA PHE A 57 -5.82 7.59 -0.39
C PHE A 57 -6.29 8.80 -1.16
N THR A 58 -7.61 8.98 -1.20
CA THR A 58 -8.23 10.12 -1.84
C THR A 58 -9.16 10.80 -0.85
N PHE A 59 -9.28 12.11 -1.01
CA PHE A 59 -10.34 12.85 -0.34
C PHE A 59 -10.69 14.10 -1.14
N GLY A 60 -11.89 14.62 -0.91
CA GLY A 60 -12.34 15.81 -1.61
C GLY A 60 -13.81 16.12 -1.39
N ASN A 61 -14.26 17.12 -2.13
CA ASN A 61 -15.65 17.56 -2.20
C ASN A 61 -15.94 18.04 -3.64
N GLU A 62 -17.01 18.80 -3.82
CA GLU A 62 -17.42 19.31 -5.14
C GLU A 62 -16.39 20.28 -5.76
N ASN A 63 -15.54 20.90 -4.94
CA ASN A 63 -14.59 21.94 -5.37
C ASN A 63 -13.21 21.38 -5.69
N PHE A 64 -12.81 20.26 -5.08
CA PHE A 64 -11.48 19.69 -5.28
C PHE A 64 -11.43 18.19 -5.03
N GLY A 65 -10.42 17.55 -5.62
CA GLY A 65 -9.99 16.19 -5.28
C GLY A 65 -8.49 16.15 -4.97
N TYR A 66 -8.14 15.40 -3.94
CA TYR A 66 -6.78 15.02 -3.62
C TYR A 66 -6.60 13.51 -3.82
N TYR A 67 -5.42 13.14 -4.30
CA TYR A 67 -5.03 11.75 -4.46
C TYR A 67 -3.54 11.61 -4.12
N GLU A 68 -3.23 10.78 -3.13
CA GLU A 68 -1.89 10.26 -2.89
C GLU A 68 -1.82 8.74 -2.97
N THR A 69 -0.63 8.24 -3.28
CA THR A 69 -0.26 6.86 -2.98
C THR A 69 0.78 6.88 -1.87
N ILE A 70 0.73 5.91 -0.96
CA ILE A 70 1.60 5.86 0.22
C ILE A 70 2.50 4.63 0.12
N GLY A 71 3.81 4.84 0.29
CA GLY A 71 4.81 3.78 0.30
C GLY A 71 4.64 2.79 1.47
N GLY A 72 5.58 1.85 1.58
CA GLY A 72 5.57 0.84 2.62
C GLY A 72 6.84 0.01 2.59
N GLY A 73 6.79 -1.18 3.17
CA GLY A 73 7.97 -2.03 3.24
C GLY A 73 8.26 -2.76 1.94
N ALA A 74 9.51 -2.68 1.46
CA ALA A 74 9.98 -3.55 0.39
C ALA A 74 10.32 -4.96 0.91
N GLY A 75 10.14 -5.98 0.08
CA GLY A 75 10.51 -7.35 0.41
C GLY A 75 12.02 -7.56 0.44
N ALA A 76 12.51 -8.41 1.34
CA ALA A 76 13.91 -8.81 1.39
C ALA A 76 14.25 -9.81 0.27
N GLY A 77 15.51 -9.84 -0.14
CA GLY A 77 16.02 -10.77 -1.14
C GLY A 77 17.10 -11.71 -0.61
N PRO A 78 17.70 -12.53 -1.50
CA PRO A 78 18.75 -13.49 -1.14
C PRO A 78 19.98 -12.88 -0.48
N GLU A 79 20.25 -11.59 -0.75
CA GLU A 79 21.47 -10.92 -0.30
C GLU A 79 21.21 -9.51 0.27
N TRP A 80 19.95 -9.09 0.42
CA TRP A 80 19.62 -7.72 0.83
C TRP A 80 18.40 -7.63 1.74
N HIS A 81 18.44 -6.66 2.64
CA HIS A 81 17.29 -6.21 3.42
C HIS A 81 16.30 -5.43 2.56
N GLY A 82 15.02 -5.51 2.91
CA GLY A 82 14.00 -4.66 2.32
C GLY A 82 14.12 -3.22 2.81
N GLN A 83 14.01 -2.26 1.90
CA GLN A 83 13.95 -0.84 2.22
C GLN A 83 12.61 -0.46 2.87
N SER A 84 12.66 0.36 3.92
CA SER A 84 11.47 0.85 4.63
C SER A 84 10.87 2.08 3.96
N GLY A 85 9.54 2.18 3.98
CA GLY A 85 8.79 3.38 3.61
C GLY A 85 8.94 3.85 2.16
N VAL A 86 9.13 2.92 1.23
CA VAL A 86 9.32 3.24 -0.19
C VAL A 86 8.17 2.74 -1.05
N HIS A 87 8.01 3.36 -2.22
CA HIS A 87 7.21 2.78 -3.28
C HIS A 87 7.94 1.59 -3.90
N THR A 88 7.18 0.53 -4.21
CA THR A 88 7.73 -0.74 -4.71
C THR A 88 7.04 -1.13 -6.01
N HIS A 89 7.79 -1.75 -6.92
CA HIS A 89 7.29 -2.34 -8.16
C HIS A 89 6.56 -1.33 -9.06
N MET A 90 5.23 -1.39 -9.12
CA MET A 90 4.40 -0.64 -10.06
C MET A 90 4.17 0.82 -9.66
N THR A 91 4.78 1.30 -8.57
CA THR A 91 4.58 2.65 -8.05
C THR A 91 5.92 3.38 -7.96
N ASN A 92 5.96 4.64 -8.41
CA ASN A 92 7.11 5.52 -8.27
C ASN A 92 6.67 6.99 -8.17
N THR A 93 5.78 7.29 -7.23
CA THR A 93 5.29 8.65 -7.00
C THR A 93 6.15 9.36 -5.96
N ARG A 94 6.31 10.68 -6.13
CA ARG A 94 6.85 11.54 -5.07
C ARG A 94 5.70 11.96 -4.16
N ILE A 95 5.88 11.81 -2.85
CA ILE A 95 4.89 12.25 -1.86
C ILE A 95 4.82 13.78 -1.85
N THR A 96 3.63 14.35 -1.61
CA THR A 96 3.47 15.81 -1.44
C THR A 96 4.08 16.24 -0.12
N ASP A 97 4.83 17.35 -0.14
CA ASP A 97 5.39 17.94 1.08
C ASP A 97 4.26 18.31 2.07
N PRO A 98 4.42 18.04 3.38
CA PRO A 98 3.42 18.36 4.39
C PRO A 98 2.90 19.79 4.32
N GLU A 99 3.79 20.77 4.21
CA GLU A 99 3.44 22.20 4.16
C GLU A 99 2.57 22.54 2.94
N ILE A 100 2.81 21.87 1.81
CA ILE A 100 2.02 22.07 0.59
C ILE A 100 0.66 21.40 0.70
N LEU A 101 0.59 20.21 1.32
CA LEU A 101 -0.66 19.51 1.60
C LEU A 101 -1.56 20.39 2.49
N GLU A 102 -1.05 20.83 3.64
CA GLU A 102 -1.82 21.60 4.64
C GLU A 102 -2.19 23.00 4.14
N ARG A 103 -1.37 23.59 3.26
CA ARG A 103 -1.67 24.89 2.66
C ARG A 103 -2.77 24.81 1.60
N ARG A 104 -2.82 23.73 0.83
CA ARG A 104 -3.72 23.60 -0.33
C ARG A 104 -5.05 22.93 0.01
N TYR A 105 -5.06 22.11 1.05
CA TYR A 105 -6.20 21.29 1.40
C TYR A 105 -6.58 21.51 2.87
N PRO A 106 -7.88 21.43 3.20
CA PRO A 106 -8.39 21.64 4.55
C PRO A 106 -8.18 20.38 5.40
N VAL A 107 -6.91 20.00 5.54
CA VAL A 107 -6.45 18.86 6.32
C VAL A 107 -5.18 19.22 7.06
N MET A 108 -4.92 18.55 8.18
CA MET A 108 -3.68 18.65 8.94
C MET A 108 -3.01 17.28 9.02
N LEU A 109 -1.72 17.23 8.73
CA LEU A 109 -0.94 16.02 8.83
C LEU A 109 -0.46 15.83 10.28
N ARG A 110 -1.06 14.88 10.99
CA ARG A 110 -0.70 14.59 12.38
C ARG A 110 0.54 13.72 12.51
N GLU A 111 0.69 12.75 11.61
CA GLU A 111 1.85 11.85 11.62
C GLU A 111 2.25 11.43 10.21
N PHE A 112 3.55 11.49 9.94
CA PHE A 112 4.15 10.79 8.81
C PHE A 112 5.48 10.18 9.22
N SER A 113 5.49 8.88 9.48
CA SER A 113 6.62 8.20 10.13
C SER A 113 6.81 6.77 9.63
N ILE A 114 7.97 6.18 9.91
CA ILE A 114 8.20 4.75 9.68
C ILE A 114 7.45 3.94 10.72
N ARG A 115 6.64 2.98 10.26
CA ARG A 115 5.92 2.03 11.10
C ARG A 115 6.87 0.94 11.59
N LYS A 116 7.64 1.26 12.63
CA LYS A 116 8.70 0.40 13.18
C LYS A 116 8.21 -1.02 13.45
N ASN A 117 9.08 -1.99 13.13
CA ASN A 117 8.85 -3.42 13.40
C ASN A 117 7.62 -3.99 12.67
N SER A 118 7.33 -3.50 11.47
CA SER A 118 6.30 -4.04 10.59
C SER A 118 6.86 -4.93 9.48
N GLY A 119 8.15 -4.84 9.17
CA GLY A 119 8.84 -5.79 8.31
C GLY A 119 8.93 -7.18 8.91
N GLY A 120 8.91 -8.19 8.04
CA GLY A 120 9.09 -9.60 8.41
C GLY A 120 10.53 -9.91 8.77
N SER A 121 10.73 -10.77 9.77
CA SER A 121 12.04 -11.24 10.19
C SER A 121 12.63 -12.26 9.21
N GLY A 122 13.95 -12.40 9.21
CA GLY A 122 14.67 -13.40 8.41
C GLY A 122 16.16 -13.16 8.53
N LYS A 123 16.98 -13.95 7.82
CA LYS A 123 18.41 -13.62 7.61
C LYS A 123 18.52 -12.19 7.07
N PHE A 124 17.66 -11.86 6.10
CA PHE A 124 17.42 -10.50 5.66
C PHE A 124 16.00 -10.08 6.03
N LYS A 125 15.90 -9.01 6.82
CA LYS A 125 14.64 -8.39 7.24
C LYS A 125 13.94 -7.68 6.08
N GLY A 126 12.62 -7.81 6.00
CA GLY A 126 11.79 -6.98 5.16
C GLY A 126 11.73 -5.54 5.68
N GLY A 127 11.42 -4.59 4.79
CA GLY A 127 11.30 -3.18 5.15
C GLY A 127 10.08 -2.90 6.01
N ASP A 128 10.16 -1.86 6.83
CA ASP A 128 9.01 -1.36 7.58
C ASP A 128 8.08 -0.52 6.68
N GLY A 129 6.78 -0.59 6.97
CA GLY A 129 5.76 0.28 6.39
C GLY A 129 5.84 1.72 6.90
N LEU A 130 4.77 2.47 6.64
CA LEU A 130 4.60 3.86 7.04
C LEU A 130 3.35 4.01 7.90
N VAL A 131 3.37 5.03 8.76
CA VAL A 131 2.18 5.61 9.35
C VAL A 131 1.91 6.93 8.64
N ARG A 132 0.68 7.13 8.19
CA ARG A 132 0.17 8.38 7.64
C ARG A 132 -1.13 8.72 8.36
N GLU A 133 -1.16 9.81 9.12
CA GLU A 133 -2.36 10.24 9.84
C GLU A 133 -2.78 11.65 9.46
N VAL A 134 -4.00 11.78 8.95
CA VAL A 134 -4.55 13.04 8.44
C VAL A 134 -5.82 13.37 9.22
N GLU A 135 -5.89 14.60 9.73
CA GLU A 135 -7.08 15.19 10.34
C GLU A 135 -7.81 16.06 9.32
N PHE A 136 -9.12 15.91 9.23
CA PHE A 136 -9.95 16.71 8.35
C PHE A 136 -10.39 17.98 9.07
N LEU A 137 -10.20 19.14 8.44
CA LEU A 137 -10.55 20.44 9.04
C LEU A 137 -11.94 20.94 8.59
N GLU A 138 -12.51 20.33 7.55
CA GLU A 138 -13.88 20.53 7.08
C GLU A 138 -14.53 19.21 6.67
N PRO A 139 -15.86 19.17 6.43
CA PRO A 139 -16.53 17.97 5.94
C PRO A 139 -16.04 17.56 4.54
N LEU A 140 -15.54 16.34 4.42
CA LEU A 140 -14.97 15.80 3.18
C LEU A 140 -15.38 14.34 2.97
N ASN A 141 -15.43 13.91 1.70
CA ASN A 141 -15.52 12.50 1.36
C ASN A 141 -14.10 11.95 1.23
N ALA A 142 -13.79 10.89 1.97
CA ALA A 142 -12.49 10.23 1.94
C ALA A 142 -12.65 8.77 1.52
N ALA A 143 -11.75 8.28 0.67
CA ALA A 143 -11.74 6.90 0.24
C ALA A 143 -10.34 6.29 0.31
N ILE A 144 -10.30 5.00 0.65
CA ILE A 144 -9.08 4.20 0.70
C ILE A 144 -9.25 3.00 -0.22
N LEU A 145 -8.33 2.84 -1.16
CA LEU A 145 -8.26 1.68 -2.05
C LEU A 145 -6.92 0.99 -1.83
N SER A 146 -6.96 -0.07 -1.03
CA SER A 146 -5.76 -0.71 -0.49
C SER A 146 -5.90 -2.23 -0.32
N GLU A 147 -4.77 -2.91 -0.17
CA GLU A 147 -4.63 -4.36 -0.10
C GLU A 147 -3.75 -4.79 1.08
N ARG A 148 -3.58 -6.09 1.30
CA ARG A 148 -2.77 -6.62 2.43
C ARG A 148 -3.27 -6.21 3.82
N ARG A 149 -4.57 -6.00 3.95
CA ARG A 149 -5.27 -5.83 5.25
C ARG A 149 -5.72 -7.18 5.82
N VAL A 150 -5.98 -8.15 4.93
CA VAL A 150 -6.32 -9.55 5.27
C VAL A 150 -5.11 -10.47 5.07
N HIS A 151 -4.59 -10.55 3.85
CA HIS A 151 -3.43 -11.39 3.53
C HIS A 151 -2.11 -10.64 3.73
N ARG A 152 -1.23 -11.15 4.58
CA ARG A 152 0.06 -10.50 4.87
C ARG A 152 1.05 -10.61 3.70
N PRO A 153 2.00 -9.67 3.55
CA PRO A 153 3.15 -9.82 2.65
C PRO A 153 3.99 -11.03 3.07
N TYR A 154 4.09 -12.03 2.21
CA TYR A 154 4.75 -13.30 2.54
C TYR A 154 6.27 -13.14 2.62
N GLY A 155 6.91 -13.86 3.55
CA GLY A 155 8.36 -14.07 3.53
C GLY A 155 8.75 -15.19 2.56
N LEU A 156 10.05 -15.35 2.31
CA LEU A 156 10.59 -16.35 1.38
C LEU A 156 11.75 -17.14 1.98
N ASN A 157 11.89 -18.40 1.57
CA ASN A 157 12.97 -19.31 1.98
C ASN A 157 13.17 -19.40 3.51
N GLY A 158 12.07 -19.38 4.27
CA GLY A 158 12.08 -19.46 5.74
C GLY A 158 12.07 -18.11 6.46
N GLY A 159 11.97 -16.99 5.73
CA GLY A 159 11.68 -15.68 6.32
C GLY A 159 10.20 -15.51 6.69
N ASP A 160 9.94 -14.67 7.68
CA ASP A 160 8.61 -14.38 8.20
C ASP A 160 7.86 -13.36 7.34
N SER A 161 6.53 -13.38 7.46
CA SER A 161 5.67 -12.41 6.78
C SER A 161 5.74 -11.03 7.44
N GLY A 162 5.65 -9.97 6.63
CA GLY A 162 5.45 -8.61 7.13
C GLY A 162 4.08 -8.45 7.80
N LYS A 163 3.93 -7.45 8.67
CA LYS A 163 2.64 -7.10 9.27
C LYS A 163 1.69 -6.60 8.19
N SER A 164 0.40 -6.94 8.32
CA SER A 164 -0.66 -6.35 7.51
C SER A 164 -0.77 -4.84 7.74
N GLY A 165 -1.30 -4.16 6.74
CA GLY A 165 -1.71 -2.76 6.87
C GLY A 165 -3.00 -2.65 7.69
N ARG A 166 -3.28 -1.45 8.21
CA ARG A 166 -4.51 -1.11 8.94
C ARG A 166 -4.98 0.27 8.52
N ASN A 167 -6.29 0.43 8.37
CA ASN A 167 -6.91 1.72 8.09
C ASN A 167 -7.89 2.00 9.23
N LEU A 168 -7.55 2.97 10.07
CA LEU A 168 -8.31 3.36 11.26
C LEU A 168 -8.91 4.73 11.00
N PHE A 169 -10.19 4.91 11.36
CA PHE A 169 -10.86 6.18 11.31
C PHE A 169 -11.33 6.56 12.70
N PHE A 170 -10.85 7.69 13.20
CA PHE A 170 -11.18 8.22 14.51
C PHE A 170 -12.20 9.33 14.36
N ARG A 171 -13.38 9.14 14.93
CA ARG A 171 -14.39 10.18 15.06
C ARG A 171 -14.00 11.13 16.19
N LYS A 172 -14.38 12.40 16.06
CA LYS A 172 -14.19 13.41 17.12
C LYS A 172 -14.82 13.03 18.47
N ASP A 173 -15.88 12.22 18.45
CA ASP A 173 -16.55 11.71 19.67
C ASP A 173 -15.77 10.58 20.38
N GLY A 174 -14.61 10.17 19.84
CA GLY A 174 -13.77 9.10 20.38
C GLY A 174 -14.02 7.72 19.74
N THR A 175 -15.04 7.57 18.90
CA THR A 175 -15.32 6.31 18.20
C THR A 175 -14.19 5.97 17.23
N THR A 176 -13.76 4.70 17.22
CA THR A 176 -12.77 4.20 16.27
C THR A 176 -13.40 3.17 15.33
N LEU A 177 -13.28 3.39 14.03
CA LEU A 177 -13.77 2.51 12.97
C LEU A 177 -12.61 1.87 12.23
N PHE A 178 -12.76 0.59 11.88
CA PHE A 178 -11.84 -0.11 10.98
C PHE A 178 -12.41 -0.08 9.57
N LEU A 179 -11.76 0.64 8.66
CA LEU A 179 -12.30 0.81 7.30
C LEU A 179 -12.07 -0.41 6.41
N GLY A 180 -11.27 -1.39 6.83
CA GLY A 180 -10.87 -2.51 5.96
C GLY A 180 -9.96 -2.05 4.82
N GLY A 181 -9.83 -2.86 3.77
CA GLY A 181 -8.92 -2.56 2.65
C GLY A 181 -9.47 -1.56 1.64
N LYS A 182 -10.78 -1.58 1.40
CA LYS A 182 -11.46 -0.75 0.39
C LYS A 182 -12.72 -0.18 1.00
N ASN A 183 -12.80 1.14 1.09
CA ASN A 183 -13.96 1.80 1.68
C ASN A 183 -13.98 3.29 1.35
N GLU A 184 -15.16 3.88 1.52
CA GLU A 184 -15.38 5.32 1.51
C GLU A 184 -16.06 5.74 2.81
N ILE A 185 -15.80 6.96 3.25
CA ILE A 185 -16.39 7.51 4.46
C ILE A 185 -16.52 9.03 4.34
N ARG A 186 -17.65 9.55 4.84
CA ARG A 186 -17.83 10.98 5.06
C ARG A 186 -17.19 11.37 6.39
N ALA A 187 -16.15 12.19 6.30
CA ALA A 187 -15.45 12.76 7.43
C ALA A 187 -16.06 14.11 7.79
N GLU A 188 -16.15 14.38 9.10
CA GLU A 188 -16.52 15.69 9.63
C GLU A 188 -15.26 16.42 10.15
N SER A 189 -15.38 17.72 10.41
CA SER A 189 -14.27 18.51 10.96
C SER A 189 -13.81 17.96 12.33
N GLY A 190 -12.52 17.66 12.44
CA GLY A 190 -11.87 17.05 13.60
C GLY A 190 -11.81 15.51 13.57
N ASP A 191 -12.44 14.85 12.60
CA ASP A 191 -12.25 13.43 12.36
C ASP A 191 -10.83 13.17 11.79
N ARG A 192 -10.29 11.97 12.03
CA ARG A 192 -8.94 11.59 11.58
C ARG A 192 -8.95 10.24 10.89
N ILE A 193 -8.12 10.09 9.86
CA ILE A 193 -7.79 8.80 9.27
C ILE A 193 -6.31 8.49 9.49
N ARG A 194 -6.03 7.30 10.06
CA ARG A 194 -4.68 6.75 10.21
C ARG A 194 -4.53 5.53 9.32
N ILE A 195 -3.64 5.66 8.35
CA ILE A 195 -3.24 4.61 7.42
C ILE A 195 -1.89 4.07 7.89
N GLU A 196 -1.90 2.81 8.31
CA GLU A 196 -0.70 2.03 8.54
C GLU A 196 -0.45 1.14 7.33
N THR A 197 0.61 1.41 6.58
CA THR A 197 0.91 0.60 5.39
C THR A 197 1.59 -0.73 5.78
N PRO A 198 1.48 -1.76 4.93
CA PRO A 198 2.11 -3.05 5.19
C PRO A 198 3.64 -2.96 5.21
N GLY A 199 4.28 -3.83 5.99
CA GLY A 199 5.72 -4.07 5.85
C GLY A 199 6.05 -4.98 4.67
N GLY A 200 7.33 -5.25 4.45
CA GLY A 200 7.79 -6.29 3.51
C GLY A 200 8.03 -7.63 4.21
N GLY A 201 8.00 -8.73 3.47
CA GLY A 201 8.39 -10.04 3.98
C GLY A 201 9.91 -10.17 4.15
N GLY A 202 10.33 -10.99 5.11
CA GLY A 202 11.74 -11.34 5.31
C GLY A 202 12.19 -12.49 4.41
N TYR A 203 13.50 -12.67 4.31
CA TYR A 203 14.14 -13.71 3.50
C TYR A 203 15.11 -14.54 4.34
N GLY A 204 15.02 -15.87 4.19
CA GLY A 204 15.89 -16.82 4.89
C GLY A 204 15.49 -16.99 6.35
N LYS A 205 15.82 -18.14 6.95
CA LYS A 205 15.64 -18.35 8.39
C LYS A 205 16.48 -17.34 9.18
N VAL A 206 15.93 -16.82 10.27
CA VAL A 206 16.72 -16.11 11.28
C VAL A 206 17.77 -17.09 11.78
N GLY A 207 19.06 -16.71 11.70
CA GLY A 207 20.16 -17.58 12.08
C GLY A 207 20.01 -18.09 13.52
N THR A 208 20.17 -19.39 13.69
CA THR A 208 20.56 -20.03 14.95
C THR A 208 21.98 -19.64 15.32
#